data_AF-A0A849E3N2-F1
#
_entry.id   AF-A0A849E3N2-F1
#
_cell.length_a   1.000
_cell.length_b   1.000
_cell.length_c   1.000
_cell.angle_alpha   90.00
_cell.angle_beta   90.00
_cell.angle_gamma   90.00
#
_symmetry.space_group_name_H-M   'P 1'
#
loop_
_entity.id
_entity.type
_entity.pdbx_description
1 polymer ?
#
loop_
_entity_poly.entity_id
_entity_poly.type
_entity_poly.pdbx_seq_one_letter_code
_entity_poly.pdbx_strand_id
1 'polypeptide(L)'
;MITQTDIELAYARIASRICRTPVMQVVLPGIEQPVTLKLECFQYSGSFKARGAFNSLIGNDAAKTAGVAAASGGNHGAAVAHVAQVLGLEAHIFVPSISAPAKVARIRSYGAEVIQDGANYAEALALCDAHIARTGAVSVHAYNAEPTLAGQGTLGLELEEQCPGLDTVLVAVGGGGLIGGVAAWYGERTRIIAVEPETCTALHAARAAGHPVKVDVSGVAADSLGASEIGRLAFEIARTHVDDCLLVPDEAIEAAQM
;
A
#
# COMPACT_ATOMS: atom_id res chain seq x y z
N MET A 1 11.36 14.18 2.90
CA MET A 1 9.91 13.95 3.04
C MET A 1 9.32 14.13 1.65
N ILE A 2 8.47 13.23 1.17
CA ILE A 2 7.84 13.39 -0.15
C ILE A 2 6.92 14.63 -0.15
N THR A 3 6.88 15.35 -1.26
CA THR A 3 6.14 16.60 -1.44
C THR A 3 5.01 16.44 -2.45
N GLN A 4 4.13 17.45 -2.56
CA GLN A 4 3.11 17.50 -3.62
C GLN A 4 3.73 17.40 -5.01
N THR A 5 4.87 18.07 -5.25
CA THR A 5 5.59 17.99 -6.52
C THR A 5 6.09 16.57 -6.82
N ASP A 6 6.57 15.83 -5.82
CA ASP A 6 6.97 14.43 -6.02
C ASP A 6 5.78 13.55 -6.43
N ILE A 7 4.59 13.85 -5.89
CA ILE A 7 3.34 13.16 -6.20
C ILE A 7 2.83 13.54 -7.60
N GLU A 8 2.91 14.81 -8.00
CA GLU A 8 2.58 15.25 -9.37
C GLU A 8 3.49 14.59 -10.40
N LEU A 9 4.80 14.53 -10.13
CA LEU A 9 5.77 13.84 -10.97
C LEU A 9 5.50 12.33 -11.03
N ALA A 10 5.14 11.72 -9.88
CA ALA A 10 4.71 10.32 -9.84
C ALA A 10 3.45 10.10 -10.67
N TYR A 11 2.45 10.98 -10.57
CA TYR A 11 1.21 10.88 -11.33
C TYR A 11 1.49 10.99 -12.83
N ALA A 12 2.25 12.00 -13.26
CA ALA A 12 2.65 12.14 -14.66
C ALA A 12 3.38 10.90 -15.20
N ARG A 13 4.21 10.25 -14.36
CA ARG A 13 4.92 9.00 -14.71
C ARG A 13 3.97 7.81 -14.89
N ILE A 14 2.94 7.67 -14.05
CA ILE A 14 2.13 6.45 -13.98
C ILE A 14 0.74 6.58 -14.63
N ALA A 15 0.23 7.79 -14.90
CA ALA A 15 -1.17 8.03 -15.27
C ALA A 15 -1.66 7.21 -16.47
N SER A 16 -0.79 6.95 -17.46
CA SER A 16 -1.13 6.11 -18.63
C SER A 16 -1.14 4.60 -18.36
N ARG A 17 -0.73 4.18 -17.16
CA ARG A 17 -0.52 2.78 -16.75
C ARG A 17 -1.39 2.37 -15.56
N ILE A 18 -2.10 3.31 -14.94
CA ILE A 18 -3.03 3.05 -13.84
C ILE A 18 -4.46 3.35 -14.28
N CYS A 19 -5.43 2.77 -13.60
CA CYS A 19 -6.82 3.18 -13.72
C CYS A 19 -7.04 4.45 -12.89
N ARG A 20 -7.65 5.48 -13.47
CA ARG A 20 -8.29 6.52 -12.68
C ARG A 20 -9.55 5.92 -12.06
N THR A 21 -9.46 5.52 -10.79
CA THR A 21 -10.51 4.69 -10.18
C THR A 21 -11.79 5.48 -9.94
N PRO A 22 -12.97 4.83 -10.01
CA PRO A 22 -14.24 5.49 -9.78
C PRO A 22 -14.34 6.05 -8.36
N VAL A 23 -15.13 7.11 -8.25
CA VAL A 23 -15.62 7.63 -6.99
C VAL A 23 -17.12 7.38 -6.91
N MET A 24 -17.59 6.91 -5.76
CA MET A 24 -19.01 6.68 -5.50
C MET A 24 -19.45 7.45 -4.26
N GLN A 25 -20.56 8.17 -4.35
CA GLN A 25 -21.19 8.77 -3.18
C GLN A 25 -22.25 7.82 -2.64
N VAL A 26 -22.24 7.61 -1.33
CA VAL A 26 -23.20 6.78 -0.61
C VAL A 26 -23.79 7.55 0.56
N VAL A 27 -25.02 7.22 0.94
CA VAL A 27 -25.63 7.73 2.17
C VAL A 27 -25.53 6.60 3.20
N LEU A 28 -24.87 6.88 4.32
CA LEU A 28 -24.72 5.92 5.40
C LEU A 28 -25.68 6.24 6.55
N PRO A 29 -26.31 5.25 7.19
CA PRO A 29 -27.12 5.47 8.39
C PRO A 29 -26.33 6.23 9.46
N GLY A 30 -26.92 7.30 10.01
CA GLY A 30 -26.30 8.11 11.05
C GLY A 30 -25.30 9.16 10.56
N ILE A 31 -25.08 9.28 9.24
CA ILE A 31 -24.27 10.36 8.66
C ILE A 31 -25.18 11.22 7.78
N GLU A 32 -25.32 12.50 8.14
CA GLU A 32 -26.22 13.44 7.45
C GLU A 32 -25.74 13.79 6.03
N GLN A 33 -24.42 13.78 5.81
CA GLN A 33 -23.81 14.13 4.53
C GLN A 33 -23.44 12.88 3.72
N PRO A 34 -23.48 12.94 2.38
CA PRO A 34 -23.00 11.84 1.55
C PRO A 34 -21.52 11.52 1.81
N VAL A 35 -21.21 10.24 1.98
CA VAL A 35 -19.84 9.76 2.12
C VAL A 35 -19.29 9.39 0.75
N THR A 36 -18.07 9.83 0.48
CA THR A 36 -17.37 9.58 -0.78
C THR A 36 -16.43 8.38 -0.65
N LEU A 37 -16.58 7.40 -1.53
CA LEU A 37 -15.75 6.20 -1.60
C LEU A 37 -14.83 6.27 -2.83
N LYS A 38 -13.51 6.22 -2.61
CA LYS A 38 -12.50 6.07 -3.67
C LYS A 38 -12.20 4.59 -3.89
N LEU A 39 -12.69 4.02 -4.99
CA LEU A 39 -12.80 2.57 -5.16
C LEU A 39 -11.51 1.93 -5.73
N GLU A 40 -10.44 1.92 -4.95
CA GLU A 40 -9.15 1.31 -5.36
C GLU A 40 -9.18 -0.21 -5.53
N CYS A 41 -10.28 -0.88 -5.15
CA CYS A 41 -10.52 -2.28 -5.53
C CYS A 41 -10.66 -2.48 -7.05
N PHE A 42 -10.97 -1.41 -7.81
CA PHE A 42 -10.98 -1.41 -9.28
C PHE A 42 -9.64 -1.03 -9.92
N GLN A 43 -8.62 -0.74 -9.12
CA GLN A 43 -7.28 -0.54 -9.67
C GLN A 43 -6.73 -1.86 -10.22
N TYR A 44 -5.77 -1.80 -11.13
CA TYR A 44 -5.01 -2.99 -11.53
C TYR A 44 -4.46 -3.75 -10.32
N SER A 45 -4.39 -5.07 -10.44
CA SER A 45 -4.11 -5.99 -9.33
C SER A 45 -5.09 -5.93 -8.16
N GLY A 46 -6.20 -5.19 -8.27
CA GLY A 46 -7.31 -5.13 -7.30
C GLY A 46 -7.05 -4.32 -6.04
N SER A 47 -6.03 -3.44 -6.04
CA SER A 47 -5.74 -2.53 -4.93
C SER A 47 -4.89 -1.34 -5.38
N PHE A 48 -4.77 -0.34 -4.51
CA PHE A 48 -3.94 0.85 -4.75
C PHE A 48 -2.45 0.54 -4.97
N LYS A 49 -1.96 -0.64 -4.57
CA LYS A 49 -0.53 -1.00 -4.58
C LYS A 49 0.13 -0.89 -5.96
N ALA A 50 -0.65 -1.05 -7.04
CA ALA A 50 -0.15 -0.86 -8.40
C ALA A 50 0.45 0.53 -8.63
N ARG A 51 -0.08 1.59 -7.98
CA ARG A 51 0.41 2.96 -8.15
C ARG A 51 1.87 3.10 -7.70
N GLY A 52 2.16 2.71 -6.46
CA GLY A 52 3.53 2.70 -5.94
C GLY A 52 4.47 1.74 -6.67
N ALA A 53 3.97 0.58 -7.12
CA ALA A 53 4.77 -0.39 -7.87
C ALA A 53 5.17 0.16 -9.26
N PHE A 54 4.22 0.73 -10.03
CA PHE A 54 4.53 1.41 -11.29
C PHE A 54 5.52 2.55 -11.07
N ASN A 55 5.29 3.39 -10.05
CA ASN A 55 6.17 4.54 -9.79
C ASN A 55 7.60 4.13 -9.40
N SER A 56 7.77 2.96 -8.78
CA SER A 56 9.08 2.43 -8.38
C SER A 56 9.83 1.76 -9.53
N LEU A 57 9.12 1.24 -10.54
CA LEU A 57 9.71 0.42 -11.61
C LEU A 57 9.83 1.14 -12.96
N ILE A 58 8.95 2.10 -13.26
CA ILE A 58 9.05 2.88 -14.49
C ILE A 58 10.34 3.73 -14.45
N GLY A 59 11.22 3.51 -15.43
CA GLY A 59 12.52 4.20 -15.50
C GLY A 59 13.61 3.56 -14.64
N ASN A 60 13.36 2.42 -13.99
CA ASN A 60 14.38 1.68 -13.28
C ASN A 60 15.10 0.71 -14.23
N ASP A 61 16.24 1.14 -14.78
CA ASP A 61 16.99 0.34 -15.75
C ASP A 61 17.61 -0.93 -15.14
N ALA A 62 17.92 -0.94 -13.85
CA ALA A 62 18.41 -2.14 -13.16
C ALA A 62 17.36 -3.25 -13.14
N ALA A 63 16.07 -2.91 -13.06
CA ALA A 63 14.99 -3.89 -13.12
C ALA A 63 14.90 -4.59 -14.49
N LYS A 64 15.32 -3.92 -15.57
CA LYS A 64 15.32 -4.52 -16.92
C LYS A 64 16.39 -5.61 -17.08
N THR A 65 17.50 -5.49 -16.34
CA THR A 65 18.62 -6.43 -16.44
C THR A 65 18.59 -7.51 -15.36
N ALA A 66 18.22 -7.14 -14.14
CA ALA A 66 18.28 -8.02 -12.97
C ALA A 66 16.90 -8.52 -12.50
N GLY A 67 15.81 -8.06 -13.14
CA GLY A 67 14.45 -8.37 -12.71
C GLY A 67 14.06 -7.66 -11.41
N VAL A 68 12.91 -8.06 -10.88
CA VAL A 68 12.34 -7.53 -9.63
C VAL A 68 12.07 -8.66 -8.64
N ALA A 69 12.19 -8.36 -7.36
CA ALA A 69 11.88 -9.31 -6.29
C ALA A 69 11.04 -8.66 -5.18
N ALA A 70 10.09 -9.40 -4.64
CA ALA A 70 9.30 -8.98 -3.48
C ALA A 70 8.82 -10.17 -2.65
N ALA A 71 8.81 -10.01 -1.32
CA ALA A 71 8.20 -10.96 -0.39
C ALA A 71 6.79 -10.51 0.00
N SER A 72 5.75 -11.11 -0.58
CA SER A 72 4.35 -10.88 -0.22
C SER A 72 3.42 -11.85 -0.95
N GLY A 73 2.57 -12.56 -0.20
CA GLY A 73 1.45 -13.34 -0.76
C GLY A 73 0.18 -12.53 -1.01
N GLY A 74 0.16 -11.23 -0.67
CA GLY A 74 -1.04 -10.39 -0.69
C GLY A 74 -1.06 -9.38 -1.85
N ASN A 75 -1.71 -8.25 -1.59
CA ASN A 75 -1.88 -7.17 -2.57
C ASN A 75 -0.57 -6.63 -3.14
N HIS A 76 0.51 -6.59 -2.34
CA HIS A 76 1.81 -6.11 -2.79
C HIS A 76 2.46 -7.06 -3.82
N GLY A 77 2.48 -8.36 -3.53
CA GLY A 77 3.03 -9.35 -4.47
C GLY A 77 2.26 -9.39 -5.78
N ALA A 78 0.92 -9.30 -5.71
CA ALA A 78 0.07 -9.20 -6.90
C ALA A 78 0.35 -7.92 -7.72
N ALA A 79 0.54 -6.78 -7.06
CA ALA A 79 0.87 -5.52 -7.74
C ALA A 79 2.24 -5.55 -8.42
N VAL A 80 3.28 -6.03 -7.73
CA VAL A 80 4.63 -6.14 -8.31
C VAL A 80 4.62 -7.09 -9.50
N ALA A 81 3.98 -8.25 -9.37
CA ALA A 81 3.84 -9.22 -10.47
C ALA A 81 3.10 -8.63 -11.67
N HIS A 82 1.97 -7.96 -11.45
CA HIS A 82 1.21 -7.30 -12.51
C HIS A 82 2.03 -6.20 -13.22
N VAL A 83 2.69 -5.33 -12.46
CA VAL A 83 3.50 -4.24 -13.03
C VAL A 83 4.68 -4.79 -13.81
N ALA A 84 5.37 -5.81 -13.30
CA ALA A 84 6.45 -6.47 -14.02
C ALA A 84 5.98 -7.04 -15.36
N GLN A 85 4.82 -7.70 -15.38
CA GLN A 85 4.20 -8.20 -16.61
C GLN A 85 3.98 -7.09 -17.64
N VAL A 86 3.38 -5.97 -17.21
CA VAL A 86 3.06 -4.82 -18.08
C VAL A 86 4.32 -4.12 -18.62
N LEU A 87 5.41 -4.16 -17.85
CA LEU A 87 6.70 -3.56 -18.22
C LEU A 87 7.65 -4.53 -18.91
N GLY A 88 7.30 -5.82 -19.03
CA GLY A 88 8.15 -6.86 -19.61
C GLY A 88 9.39 -7.18 -18.75
N LEU A 89 9.24 -7.13 -17.43
CA LEU A 89 10.30 -7.42 -16.46
C LEU A 89 10.13 -8.84 -15.89
N GLU A 90 11.24 -9.50 -15.61
CA GLU A 90 11.24 -10.73 -14.82
C GLU A 90 10.87 -10.43 -13.37
N ALA A 91 10.01 -11.24 -12.75
CA ALA A 91 9.55 -11.03 -11.38
C ALA A 91 9.60 -12.31 -10.56
N HIS A 92 10.30 -12.24 -9.42
CA HIS A 92 10.38 -13.31 -8.43
C HIS A 92 9.62 -12.91 -7.16
N ILE A 93 8.53 -13.60 -6.86
CA ILE A 93 7.69 -13.31 -5.70
C ILE A 93 7.83 -14.42 -4.67
N PHE A 94 8.31 -14.05 -3.49
CA PHE A 94 8.55 -14.97 -2.38
C PHE A 94 7.34 -14.98 -1.46
N VAL A 95 6.82 -16.16 -1.18
CA VAL A 95 5.64 -16.37 -0.33
C VAL A 95 5.88 -17.57 0.58
N PRO A 96 5.39 -17.55 1.84
CA PRO A 96 5.53 -18.70 2.72
C PRO A 96 4.89 -19.97 2.15
N SER A 97 5.40 -21.14 2.50
CA SER A 97 4.83 -22.43 2.09
C SER A 97 3.35 -22.57 2.46
N ILE A 98 2.93 -21.97 3.58
CA ILE A 98 1.55 -21.96 4.07
C ILE A 98 0.60 -21.02 3.28
N SER A 99 1.10 -20.29 2.27
CA SER A 99 0.29 -19.33 1.51
C SER A 99 -0.89 -19.99 0.81
N ALA A 100 -2.07 -19.40 0.92
CA ALA A 100 -3.30 -19.93 0.33
C ALA A 100 -3.17 -20.10 -1.19
N PRO A 101 -3.63 -21.23 -1.77
CA PRO A 101 -3.48 -21.50 -3.21
C PRO A 101 -4.05 -20.41 -4.12
N ALA A 102 -5.17 -19.78 -3.72
CA ALA A 102 -5.79 -18.70 -4.50
C ALA A 102 -4.87 -17.47 -4.63
N LYS A 103 -4.12 -17.13 -3.58
CA LYS A 103 -3.16 -16.01 -3.58
C LYS A 103 -1.98 -16.29 -4.50
N VAL A 104 -1.43 -17.51 -4.39
CA VAL A 104 -0.33 -17.98 -5.26
C VAL A 104 -0.76 -18.00 -6.72
N ALA A 105 -1.94 -18.54 -7.01
CA ALA A 105 -2.50 -18.59 -8.36
C ALA A 105 -2.70 -17.18 -8.95
N ARG A 106 -3.19 -16.22 -8.16
CA ARG A 106 -3.33 -14.82 -8.58
C ARG A 106 -1.99 -14.21 -8.98
N ILE A 107 -0.94 -14.40 -8.18
CA ILE A 107 0.40 -13.87 -8.50
C ILE A 107 0.96 -14.54 -9.76
N ARG A 108 0.87 -15.88 -9.86
CA ARG A 108 1.31 -16.63 -11.04
C ARG A 108 0.55 -16.24 -12.31
N SER A 109 -0.72 -15.82 -12.20
CA SER A 109 -1.52 -15.41 -13.36
C SER A 109 -0.96 -14.16 -14.07
N TYR A 110 -0.14 -13.37 -13.38
CA TYR A 110 0.60 -12.26 -13.99
C TYR A 110 1.96 -12.68 -14.59
N GLY A 111 2.30 -13.97 -14.60
CA GLY A 111 3.55 -14.47 -15.19
C GLY A 111 4.78 -14.34 -14.30
N ALA A 112 4.62 -13.99 -13.02
CA ALA A 112 5.72 -13.99 -12.06
C ALA A 112 6.13 -15.41 -11.65
N GLU A 113 7.42 -15.62 -11.45
CA GLU A 113 7.94 -16.81 -10.77
C GLU A 113 7.61 -16.70 -9.28
N VAL A 114 6.84 -17.65 -8.75
CA VAL A 114 6.48 -17.67 -7.33
C VAL A 114 7.28 -18.73 -6.60
N ILE A 115 8.16 -18.27 -5.71
CA ILE A 115 8.95 -19.09 -4.80
C ILE A 115 8.12 -19.27 -3.51
N GLN A 116 7.48 -20.43 -3.39
CA GLN A 116 6.65 -20.78 -2.25
C GLN A 116 7.45 -21.60 -1.23
N ASP A 117 8.19 -20.92 -0.37
CA ASP A 117 9.14 -21.51 0.58
C ASP A 117 9.23 -20.69 1.87
N GLY A 118 9.75 -21.29 2.94
CA GLY A 118 9.78 -20.75 4.30
C GLY A 118 8.48 -21.02 5.06
N ALA A 119 8.61 -21.33 6.35
CA ALA A 119 7.48 -21.68 7.21
C ALA A 119 6.56 -20.48 7.51
N ASN A 120 7.09 -19.26 7.43
CA ASN A 120 6.40 -18.01 7.76
C ASN A 120 6.91 -16.85 6.89
N TYR A 121 6.31 -15.67 7.07
CA TYR A 121 6.67 -14.46 6.32
C TYR A 121 8.14 -14.06 6.49
N ALA A 122 8.70 -14.16 7.70
CA ALA A 122 10.08 -13.76 7.97
C ALA A 122 11.08 -14.62 7.21
N GLU A 123 10.83 -15.93 7.11
CA GLU A 123 11.65 -16.84 6.31
C GLU A 123 11.52 -16.57 4.81
N ALA A 124 10.31 -16.35 4.30
CA ALA A 124 10.10 -15.97 2.90
C ALA A 124 10.79 -14.64 2.55
N LEU A 125 10.77 -13.66 3.46
CA LEU A 125 11.50 -12.40 3.33
C LEU A 125 13.02 -12.63 3.29
N ALA A 126 13.56 -13.45 4.18
CA ALA A 126 14.99 -13.77 4.19
C ALA A 126 15.44 -14.44 2.88
N LEU A 127 14.61 -15.31 2.29
CA LEU A 127 14.87 -15.91 0.98
C LEU A 127 14.85 -14.87 -0.15
N CYS A 128 13.89 -13.92 -0.11
CA CYS A 128 13.83 -12.81 -1.05
C CYS A 128 15.09 -11.93 -0.95
N ASP A 129 15.51 -11.57 0.26
CA ASP A 129 16.70 -10.75 0.50
C ASP A 129 17.97 -11.46 0.02
N ALA A 130 18.09 -12.77 0.26
CA ALA A 130 19.19 -13.57 -0.26
C ALA A 130 19.20 -13.65 -1.79
N HIS A 131 18.02 -13.73 -2.43
CA HIS A 131 17.90 -13.66 -3.89
C HIS A 131 18.38 -12.30 -4.40
N ILE A 132 17.87 -11.19 -3.84
CA ILE A 132 18.26 -9.83 -4.20
C ILE A 132 19.78 -9.63 -4.07
N ALA A 133 20.37 -10.07 -2.95
CA ALA A 133 21.82 -9.96 -2.72
C ALA A 133 22.65 -10.74 -3.76
N ARG A 134 22.12 -11.85 -4.28
CA ARG A 134 22.81 -12.71 -5.24
C ARG A 134 22.64 -12.26 -6.69
N THR A 135 21.44 -11.80 -7.07
CA THR A 135 21.10 -11.50 -8.47
C THR A 135 21.16 -10.00 -8.81
N GLY A 136 21.12 -9.13 -7.79
CA GLY A 136 20.95 -7.69 -7.98
C GLY A 136 19.52 -7.29 -8.34
N ALA A 137 18.54 -8.19 -8.21
CA ALA A 137 17.14 -7.91 -8.49
C ALA A 137 16.66 -6.68 -7.72
N VAL A 138 15.83 -5.86 -8.36
CA VAL A 138 15.31 -4.65 -7.75
C VAL A 138 14.24 -5.00 -6.72
N SER A 139 14.47 -4.60 -5.47
CA SER A 139 13.48 -4.71 -4.41
C SER A 139 12.44 -3.58 -4.51
N VAL A 140 11.16 -3.94 -4.49
CA VAL A 140 10.06 -2.97 -4.35
C VAL A 140 9.50 -3.08 -2.94
N HIS A 141 9.81 -2.10 -2.09
CA HIS A 141 9.29 -2.10 -0.73
C HIS A 141 7.77 -1.84 -0.71
N ALA A 142 7.02 -2.62 0.07
CA ALA A 142 5.56 -2.52 0.12
C ALA A 142 4.98 -1.19 0.64
N TYR A 143 5.79 -0.36 1.32
CA TYR A 143 5.28 0.85 1.98
C TYR A 143 6.35 1.86 2.44
N ASN A 144 7.61 1.49 2.72
CA ASN A 144 8.62 2.40 3.29
C ASN A 144 9.71 2.80 2.28
N ALA A 145 9.29 3.24 1.09
CA ALA A 145 10.18 3.78 0.06
C ALA A 145 9.54 5.00 -0.59
N GLU A 146 10.33 6.07 -0.79
CA GLU A 146 9.85 7.33 -1.39
C GLU A 146 9.06 7.15 -2.69
N PRO A 147 9.53 6.38 -3.71
CA PRO A 147 8.74 6.17 -4.92
C PRO A 147 7.44 5.41 -4.66
N THR A 148 7.42 4.52 -3.66
CA THR A 148 6.18 3.84 -3.27
C THR A 148 5.19 4.84 -2.67
N LEU A 149 5.59 5.65 -1.68
CA LEU A 149 4.69 6.64 -1.07
C LEU A 149 4.21 7.67 -2.09
N ALA A 150 5.11 8.22 -2.92
CA ALA A 150 4.75 9.19 -3.94
C ALA A 150 3.74 8.61 -4.96
N GLY A 151 3.95 7.35 -5.36
CA GLY A 151 3.01 6.63 -6.22
C GLY A 151 1.66 6.43 -5.53
N GLN A 152 1.62 6.01 -4.26
CA GLN A 152 0.35 5.88 -3.54
C GLN A 152 -0.37 7.23 -3.36
N GLY A 153 0.39 8.32 -3.17
CA GLY A 153 -0.15 9.67 -3.02
C GLY A 153 -0.92 10.18 -4.24
N THR A 154 -0.68 9.61 -5.42
CA THR A 154 -1.47 9.93 -6.63
C THR A 154 -2.95 9.61 -6.48
N LEU A 155 -3.32 8.72 -5.55
CA LEU A 155 -4.70 8.50 -5.16
C LEU A 155 -5.32 9.78 -4.58
N GLY A 156 -4.61 10.45 -3.68
CA GLY A 156 -5.05 11.71 -3.07
C GLY A 156 -5.25 12.80 -4.12
N LEU A 157 -4.32 12.89 -5.08
CA LEU A 157 -4.44 13.80 -6.23
C LEU A 157 -5.72 13.52 -7.03
N GLU A 158 -5.93 12.27 -7.46
CA GLU A 158 -7.14 11.93 -8.21
C GLU A 158 -8.42 12.21 -7.42
N LEU A 159 -8.41 11.90 -6.11
CA LEU A 159 -9.56 12.09 -5.24
C LEU A 159 -9.90 13.57 -5.08
N GLU A 160 -8.91 14.45 -4.86
CA GLU A 160 -9.12 15.90 -4.77
C GLU A 160 -9.62 16.47 -6.09
N GLU A 161 -9.10 16.01 -7.23
CA GLU A 161 -9.61 16.43 -8.55
C GLU A 161 -11.06 15.97 -8.80
N GLN A 162 -11.41 14.74 -8.38
CA GLN A 162 -12.74 14.17 -8.59
C GLN A 162 -13.77 14.70 -7.60
N CYS A 163 -13.34 15.08 -6.40
CA CYS A 163 -14.17 15.56 -5.30
C CYS A 163 -13.45 16.70 -4.59
N PRO A 164 -13.48 17.91 -5.17
CA PRO A 164 -12.84 19.08 -4.57
C PRO A 164 -13.57 19.48 -3.27
N GLY A 165 -12.80 19.90 -2.26
CA GLY A 165 -13.35 20.44 -1.01
C GLY A 165 -13.81 19.41 0.01
N LEU A 166 -13.28 18.17 -0.04
CA LEU A 166 -13.46 17.21 1.05
C LEU A 166 -12.95 17.79 2.38
N ASP A 167 -13.78 17.76 3.41
CA ASP A 167 -13.42 18.21 4.75
C ASP A 167 -12.50 17.20 5.47
N THR A 168 -12.77 15.90 5.26
CA THR A 168 -12.08 14.79 5.93
C THR A 168 -11.85 13.62 4.98
N VAL A 169 -10.66 13.02 5.03
CA VAL A 169 -10.31 11.79 4.31
C VAL A 169 -9.88 10.72 5.31
N LEU A 170 -10.63 9.62 5.34
CA LEU A 170 -10.30 8.44 6.14
C LEU A 170 -9.39 7.51 5.33
N VAL A 171 -8.27 7.08 5.91
CA VAL A 171 -7.31 6.22 5.23
C VAL A 171 -6.93 5.04 6.11
N ALA A 172 -7.14 3.83 5.60
CA ALA A 172 -6.71 2.60 6.26
C ALA A 172 -5.18 2.54 6.37
N VAL A 173 -4.67 2.14 7.54
CA VAL A 173 -3.24 2.10 7.82
C VAL A 173 -2.78 0.69 8.15
N GLY A 174 -1.67 0.32 7.52
CA GLY A 174 -0.81 -0.78 7.96
C GLY A 174 0.62 -0.25 8.05
N GLY A 175 1.47 -0.58 7.07
CA GLY A 175 2.83 -0.04 7.02
C GLY A 175 2.93 1.47 6.68
N GLY A 176 1.82 2.15 6.43
CA GLY A 176 1.76 3.61 6.29
C GLY A 176 1.97 4.17 4.88
N GLY A 177 2.30 3.34 3.89
CA GLY A 177 2.62 3.84 2.54
C GLY A 177 1.46 4.61 1.87
N LEU A 178 0.22 4.18 2.08
CA LEU A 178 -0.97 4.84 1.56
C LEU A 178 -1.22 6.19 2.25
N ILE A 179 -1.35 6.16 3.58
CA ILE A 179 -1.65 7.37 4.35
C ILE A 179 -0.52 8.39 4.26
N GLY A 180 0.75 7.96 4.22
CA GLY A 180 1.87 8.86 4.00
C GLY A 180 1.77 9.58 2.66
N GLY A 181 1.39 8.89 1.59
CA GLY A 181 1.15 9.52 0.29
C GLY A 181 -0.05 10.47 0.28
N VAL A 182 -1.18 10.04 0.82
CA VAL A 182 -2.42 10.85 0.87
C VAL A 182 -2.25 12.08 1.75
N ALA A 183 -1.63 11.95 2.92
CA ALA A 183 -1.38 13.05 3.83
C ALA A 183 -0.37 14.05 3.25
N ALA A 184 0.69 13.58 2.58
CA ALA A 184 1.63 14.47 1.89
C ALA A 184 0.97 15.24 0.72
N TRP A 185 -0.04 14.64 0.07
CA TRP A 185 -0.80 15.32 -0.97
C TRP A 185 -1.67 16.44 -0.40
N TYR A 186 -2.54 16.14 0.57
CA TYR A 186 -3.49 17.12 1.11
C TYR A 186 -2.83 18.19 2.01
N GLY A 187 -1.76 17.84 2.74
CA GLY A 187 -1.15 18.73 3.71
C GLY A 187 -2.17 19.17 4.77
N GLU A 188 -2.30 20.49 4.98
CA GLU A 188 -3.25 21.07 5.95
C GLU A 188 -4.63 21.40 5.35
N ARG A 189 -4.86 21.14 4.05
CA ARG A 189 -6.10 21.55 3.36
C ARG A 189 -7.32 20.72 3.74
N THR A 190 -7.09 19.49 4.18
CA THR A 190 -8.13 18.50 4.48
C THR A 190 -7.69 17.70 5.70
N ARG A 191 -8.64 17.37 6.58
CA ARG A 191 -8.36 16.57 7.76
C ARG A 191 -8.08 15.13 7.36
N ILE A 192 -6.94 14.57 7.77
CA ILE A 192 -6.57 13.19 7.46
C ILE A 192 -6.68 12.34 8.71
N ILE A 193 -7.51 11.30 8.64
CA ILE A 193 -7.74 10.39 9.75
C ILE A 193 -7.24 9.01 9.37
N ALA A 194 -6.29 8.51 10.14
CA ALA A 194 -5.87 7.12 10.09
C ALA A 194 -6.94 6.22 10.70
N VAL A 195 -7.17 5.06 10.08
CA VAL A 195 -8.02 4.01 10.62
C VAL A 195 -7.21 2.71 10.66
N GLU A 196 -7.04 2.16 11.85
CA GLU A 196 -6.35 0.89 12.10
C GLU A 196 -7.28 -0.12 12.78
N PRO A 197 -7.14 -1.42 12.52
CA PRO A 197 -7.73 -2.44 13.38
C PRO A 197 -7.13 -2.36 14.79
N GLU A 198 -7.92 -2.64 15.82
CA GLU A 198 -7.44 -2.76 17.22
C GLU A 198 -6.31 -3.80 17.39
N THR A 199 -6.23 -4.75 16.45
CA THR A 199 -5.25 -5.86 16.42
C THR A 199 -4.06 -5.61 15.47
N CYS A 200 -4.00 -4.44 14.81
CA CYS A 200 -2.96 -4.04 13.85
C CYS A 200 -2.64 -2.53 13.99
N THR A 201 -2.05 -2.12 15.12
CA THR A 201 -2.01 -0.71 15.56
C THR A 201 -0.66 -0.01 15.32
N ALA A 202 -0.07 -0.18 14.13
CA ALA A 202 1.31 0.23 13.87
C ALA A 202 1.55 1.74 14.03
N LEU A 203 0.67 2.58 13.48
CA LEU A 203 0.75 4.03 13.59
C LEU A 203 0.27 4.51 14.95
N HIS A 204 -0.81 3.97 15.50
CA HIS A 204 -1.32 4.35 16.82
C HIS A 204 -0.27 4.13 17.91
N ALA A 205 0.38 2.96 17.92
CA ALA A 205 1.48 2.65 18.86
C ALA A 205 2.68 3.58 18.66
N ALA A 206 3.06 3.87 17.41
CA ALA A 206 4.15 4.78 17.12
C ALA A 206 3.86 6.23 17.53
N ARG A 207 2.61 6.70 17.39
CA ARG A 207 2.19 8.03 17.89
C ARG A 207 2.30 8.10 19.40
N ALA A 208 1.85 7.06 20.12
CA ALA A 208 1.96 7.00 21.58
C ALA A 208 3.42 6.98 22.06
N ALA A 209 4.30 6.27 21.35
CA ALA A 209 5.73 6.19 21.68
C ALA A 209 6.55 7.40 21.19
N GLY A 210 6.05 8.17 20.22
CA GLY A 210 6.77 9.27 19.57
C GLY A 210 7.81 8.82 18.53
N HIS A 211 7.92 7.52 18.25
CA HIS A 211 8.78 6.94 17.22
C HIS A 211 8.20 5.59 16.73
N PRO A 212 8.61 5.06 15.56
CA PRO A 212 8.22 3.72 15.13
C PRO A 212 8.58 2.66 16.17
N VAL A 213 7.64 1.76 16.44
CA VAL A 213 7.79 0.65 17.38
C VAL A 213 7.18 -0.61 16.79
N LYS A 214 7.70 -1.76 17.22
CA LYS A 214 7.14 -3.05 16.83
C LYS A 214 5.85 -3.33 17.58
N VAL A 215 4.87 -3.90 16.88
CA VAL A 215 3.59 -4.37 17.42
C VAL A 215 3.33 -5.80 16.96
N ASP A 216 2.57 -6.52 17.78
CA ASP A 216 2.00 -7.80 17.37
C ASP A 216 0.83 -7.57 16.41
N VAL A 217 0.60 -8.53 15.53
CA VAL A 217 -0.39 -8.44 14.45
C VAL A 217 -1.28 -9.66 14.49
N SER A 218 -2.59 -9.44 14.49
CA SER A 218 -3.60 -10.50 14.45
C SER A 218 -4.92 -9.99 13.87
N GLY A 219 -5.98 -10.79 13.97
CA GLY A 219 -7.32 -10.41 13.56
C GLY A 219 -7.62 -10.54 12.06
N VAL A 220 -8.84 -10.16 11.69
CA VAL A 220 -9.39 -10.36 10.34
C VAL A 220 -8.67 -9.57 9.25
N ALA A 221 -8.03 -8.45 9.64
CA ALA A 221 -7.33 -7.55 8.72
C ALA A 221 -5.80 -7.78 8.66
N ALA A 222 -5.25 -8.75 9.41
CA ALA A 222 -3.81 -9.00 9.50
C ALA A 222 -3.12 -9.17 8.12
N ASP A 223 -3.78 -9.80 7.17
CA ASP A 223 -3.23 -10.04 5.83
C ASP A 223 -3.12 -8.78 4.96
N SER A 224 -3.94 -7.75 5.24
CA SER A 224 -3.99 -6.52 4.44
C SER A 224 -3.37 -5.31 5.13
N LEU A 225 -3.53 -5.21 6.45
CA LEU A 225 -3.10 -4.08 7.28
C LEU A 225 -2.07 -4.45 8.35
N GLY A 226 -1.75 -5.74 8.50
CA GLY A 226 -0.88 -6.26 9.55
C GLY A 226 0.61 -6.02 9.35
N ALA A 227 1.04 -4.76 9.25
CA ALA A 227 2.45 -4.41 9.37
C ALA A 227 2.84 -4.38 10.85
N SER A 228 3.91 -5.08 11.21
CA SER A 228 4.41 -5.11 12.58
C SER A 228 5.08 -3.81 13.02
N GLU A 229 5.32 -2.86 12.10
CA GLU A 229 5.93 -1.57 12.40
C GLU A 229 5.60 -0.58 11.27
N ILE A 230 5.27 0.66 11.63
CA ILE A 230 5.01 1.74 10.66
C ILE A 230 6.30 2.11 9.92
N GLY A 231 6.20 2.38 8.61
CA GLY A 231 7.35 2.87 7.85
C GLY A 231 7.82 4.24 8.36
N ARG A 232 9.13 4.41 8.57
CA ARG A 232 9.74 5.68 9.02
C ARG A 232 9.29 6.87 8.18
N LEU A 233 9.26 6.72 6.84
CA LEU A 233 8.87 7.82 5.95
C LEU A 233 7.42 8.26 6.18
N ALA A 234 6.52 7.28 6.33
CA ALA A 234 5.11 7.54 6.57
C ALA A 234 4.89 8.14 7.97
N PHE A 235 5.64 7.68 8.97
CA PHE A 235 5.56 8.20 10.33
C PHE A 235 5.94 9.69 10.40
N GLU A 236 7.06 10.09 9.77
CA GLU A 236 7.47 11.51 9.73
C GLU A 236 6.41 12.41 9.08
N ILE A 237 5.73 11.93 8.04
CA ILE A 237 4.62 12.66 7.40
C ILE A 237 3.41 12.70 8.34
N ALA A 238 3.04 11.55 8.92
CA ALA A 238 1.87 11.41 9.77
C ALA A 238 1.94 12.29 11.02
N ARG A 239 3.14 12.50 11.58
CA ARG A 239 3.34 13.43 12.71
C ARG A 239 2.90 14.86 12.43
N THR A 240 2.93 15.27 11.16
CA THR A 240 2.63 16.65 10.75
C THR A 240 1.24 16.77 10.11
N HIS A 241 0.84 15.76 9.34
CA HIS A 241 -0.31 15.86 8.42
C HIS A 241 -1.43 14.84 8.70
N VAL A 242 -1.32 14.02 9.74
CA VAL A 242 -2.41 13.11 10.15
C VAL A 242 -2.96 13.56 11.50
N ASP A 243 -4.20 14.03 11.50
CA ASP A 243 -4.86 14.62 12.66
C ASP A 243 -5.11 13.59 13.75
N ASP A 244 -5.68 12.44 13.38
CA ASP A 244 -6.11 11.41 14.33
C ASP A 244 -5.85 9.99 13.82
N CYS A 245 -5.82 9.02 14.73
CA CYS A 245 -5.66 7.61 14.43
C CYS A 245 -6.67 6.81 15.23
N LEU A 246 -7.77 6.46 14.56
CA LEU A 246 -8.87 5.73 15.15
C LEU A 246 -8.61 4.23 15.06
N LEU A 247 -8.95 3.52 16.13
CA LEU A 247 -8.94 2.06 16.16
C LEU A 247 -10.36 1.53 15.96
N VAL A 248 -10.50 0.45 15.20
CA VAL A 248 -11.78 -0.23 14.98
C VAL A 248 -11.68 -1.72 15.30
N PRO A 249 -12.70 -2.31 15.93
CA PRO A 249 -12.71 -3.73 16.24
C PRO A 249 -13.00 -4.57 14.99
N ASP A 250 -12.61 -5.84 15.01
CA ASP A 250 -12.78 -6.77 13.87
C ASP A 250 -14.26 -6.89 13.45
N GLU A 251 -15.20 -6.87 14.39
CA GLU A 251 -16.64 -6.95 14.10
C GLU A 251 -17.13 -5.77 13.26
N ALA A 252 -16.55 -4.58 13.45
CA ALA A 252 -16.90 -3.40 12.65
C ALA A 252 -16.35 -3.53 11.21
N ILE A 253 -15.18 -4.15 11.06
CA ILE A 253 -14.58 -4.42 9.75
C ILE A 253 -15.44 -5.44 8.98
N GLU A 254 -15.83 -6.53 9.64
CA GLU A 254 -16.70 -7.55 9.04
C GLU A 254 -18.06 -6.98 8.66
N ALA A 255 -18.66 -6.17 9.55
CA ALA A 255 -19.95 -5.51 9.28
C ALA A 255 -19.89 -4.59 8.05
N ALA A 256 -18.74 -3.93 7.80
CA ALA A 256 -18.57 -3.06 6.64
C ALA A 256 -18.30 -3.81 5.32
N GLN A 257 -18.01 -5.11 5.36
CA GLN A 257 -17.79 -5.95 4.18
C GLN A 257 -19.06 -6.63 3.64
N MET A 258 -20.13 -6.68 4.46
CA MET A 258 -21.44 -7.24 4.11
C MET A 258 -22.30 -6.27 3.29
#